data_AF-A0A0B7IM93-F1
#
_entry.id   AF-A0A0B7IM93-F1
#
_cell.length_a   1.000
_cell.length_b   1.000
_cell.length_c   1.000
_cell.angle_alpha   90.00
_cell.angle_beta   90.00
_cell.angle_gamma   90.00
#
_symmetry.space_group_name_H-M   'P 1'
#
loop_
_entity.id
_entity.type
_entity.pdbx_description
1 polymer ?
#
loop_
_entity_poly.entity_id
_entity_poly.type
_entity_poly.pdbx_seq_one_letter_code
_entity_poly.pdbx_strand_id
1 'polypeptide(L)'
;MNTLTTNEFYITENVKERVEKDRGNYNEILNNFFPNDMETIPLLAFAYHSIEEYPNLLDKLNYAESRDEFSINAYYYLLEQQDEYWSAGTDPVISSELARRDLLEIYKSYDEEPLIP
;
A
#
# COMPACT_ATOMS: atom_id res chain seq x y z
N MET A 1 20.58 9.76 -1.12
CA MET A 1 19.42 8.95 -1.57
C MET A 1 18.59 8.49 -0.39
N ASN A 2 17.40 9.07 -0.24
CA ASN A 2 16.52 8.86 0.90
C ASN A 2 15.57 7.68 0.62
N THR A 3 15.70 6.61 1.41
CA THR A 3 14.74 5.49 1.44
C THR A 3 13.59 5.83 2.39
N LEU A 4 12.41 5.24 2.17
CA LEU A 4 11.28 5.40 3.09
C LEU A 4 11.69 4.98 4.51
N THR A 5 11.19 5.71 5.52
CA THR A 5 11.26 5.27 6.91
C THR A 5 10.44 4.00 7.11
N THR A 6 10.68 3.26 8.20
CA THR A 6 9.89 2.05 8.50
C THR A 6 8.39 2.35 8.54
N ASN A 7 8.00 3.49 9.07
CA ASN A 7 6.58 3.84 9.19
C ASN A 7 5.98 4.26 7.85
N GLU A 8 6.75 4.95 7.01
CA GLU A 8 6.34 5.21 5.63
C GLU A 8 6.22 3.92 4.82
N PHE A 9 7.10 2.95 5.07
CA PHE A 9 7.08 1.67 4.38
C PHE A 9 5.87 0.81 4.74
N TYR A 10 5.48 0.78 6.01
CA TYR A 10 4.25 0.14 6.47
C TYR A 10 3.01 1.04 6.30
N ILE A 11 3.16 2.30 5.88
CA ILE A 11 2.11 3.32 5.75
C ILE A 11 1.54 3.80 7.10
N THR A 12 1.15 2.88 7.98
CA THR A 12 0.74 3.17 9.37
C THR A 12 1.26 2.11 10.34
N GLU A 13 1.29 2.42 11.65
CA GLU A 13 1.60 1.41 12.69
C GLU A 13 0.57 0.28 12.73
N ASN A 14 -0.70 0.60 12.47
CA ASN A 14 -1.75 -0.42 12.46
C ASN A 14 -1.56 -1.43 11.33
N VAL A 15 -1.10 -0.99 10.16
CA VAL A 15 -0.78 -1.89 9.04
C VAL A 15 0.33 -2.84 9.45
N LYS A 16 1.38 -2.35 10.11
CA LYS A 16 2.44 -3.19 10.67
C LYS A 16 1.88 -4.22 11.64
N GLU A 17 1.01 -3.81 12.57
CA GLU A 17 0.36 -4.76 13.48
C GLU A 17 -0.50 -5.79 12.74
N ARG A 18 -1.21 -5.37 11.68
CA ARG A 18 -2.06 -6.26 10.86
C ARG A 18 -1.21 -7.28 10.11
N VAL A 19 -0.09 -6.85 9.53
CA VAL A 19 0.91 -7.71 8.88
C VAL A 19 1.49 -8.71 9.88
N GLU A 20 1.81 -8.28 11.11
CA GLU A 20 2.31 -9.17 12.16
C GLU A 20 1.26 -10.22 12.58
N LYS A 21 -0.01 -9.83 12.67
CA LYS A 21 -1.14 -10.73 12.99
C LYS A 21 -1.44 -11.72 11.86
N ASP A 22 -1.27 -11.30 10.60
CA ASP A 22 -1.57 -12.08 9.40
C ASP A 22 -0.31 -12.51 8.62
N ARG A 23 0.79 -12.73 9.35
CA ARG A 23 2.12 -12.94 8.77
C ARG A 23 2.20 -14.12 7.80
N GLY A 24 1.39 -15.15 8.02
CA GLY A 24 1.31 -16.31 7.13
C GLY A 24 0.85 -15.93 5.73
N ASN A 25 -0.29 -15.26 5.64
CA ASN A 25 -0.87 -14.77 4.38
C ASN A 25 0.00 -13.67 3.76
N TYR A 26 0.55 -12.75 4.57
CA TYR A 26 1.49 -11.73 4.08
C TYR A 26 2.68 -12.36 3.35
N ASN A 27 3.32 -13.36 3.98
CA ASN A 27 4.45 -14.06 3.37
C ASN A 27 4.00 -14.87 2.13
N GLU A 28 2.79 -15.42 2.14
CA GLU A 28 2.26 -16.15 0.97
C GLU A 28 2.06 -15.20 -0.22
N ILE A 29 1.48 -14.02 -0.01
CA ILE A 29 1.32 -13.00 -1.04
C ILE A 29 2.68 -12.51 -1.52
N LEU A 30 3.62 -12.26 -0.61
CA LEU A 30 4.97 -11.81 -0.96
C LEU A 30 5.75 -12.86 -1.79
N ASN A 31 5.69 -14.13 -1.40
CA ASN A 31 6.38 -15.21 -2.10
C ASN A 31 5.74 -15.56 -3.46
N ASN A 32 4.43 -15.33 -3.59
CA ASN A 32 3.68 -15.57 -4.82
C ASN A 32 3.34 -14.27 -5.56
N PHE A 33 4.10 -13.21 -5.32
CA PHE A 33 3.85 -11.92 -5.96
C PHE A 33 4.21 -12.00 -7.45
N PHE A 34 3.25 -12.43 -8.27
CA PHE A 34 3.38 -12.50 -9.70
C PHE A 34 2.48 -11.44 -10.35
N PRO A 35 2.99 -10.66 -11.33
CA PRO A 35 2.21 -9.64 -12.01
C PRO A 35 0.89 -10.14 -12.61
N ASN A 36 0.83 -11.42 -13.00
CA ASN A 36 -0.36 -12.04 -13.59
C ASN A 36 -1.40 -12.47 -12.56
N ASP A 37 -1.02 -12.71 -11.29
CA ASP A 37 -1.94 -13.14 -10.24
C ASP A 37 -2.57 -11.94 -9.51
N MET A 38 -1.96 -10.74 -9.62
CA MET A 38 -2.50 -9.50 -9.05
C MET A 38 -3.90 -9.15 -9.53
N GLU A 39 -4.25 -9.48 -10.78
CA GLU A 39 -5.58 -9.22 -11.33
C GLU A 39 -6.69 -9.99 -10.58
N THR A 40 -6.34 -11.06 -9.85
CA THR A 40 -7.29 -11.82 -9.03
C THR A 40 -7.57 -11.17 -7.67
N ILE A 41 -6.74 -10.20 -7.25
CA ILE A 41 -6.89 -9.43 -6.00
C ILE A 41 -7.00 -7.94 -6.37
N PRO A 42 -8.21 -7.42 -6.67
CA PRO A 42 -8.39 -6.08 -7.23
C PRO A 42 -7.80 -4.93 -6.39
N LEU A 43 -7.79 -5.07 -5.06
CA LEU A 43 -7.18 -4.06 -4.18
C LEU A 43 -5.66 -4.07 -4.25
N LEU A 44 -5.04 -5.24 -4.41
CA LEU A 44 -3.59 -5.35 -4.58
C LEU A 44 -3.16 -4.81 -5.95
N ALA A 45 -3.88 -5.17 -7.01
CA ALA A 45 -3.68 -4.59 -8.35
C ALA A 45 -3.79 -3.06 -8.32
N PHE A 46 -4.83 -2.53 -7.65
CA PHE A 46 -4.97 -1.07 -7.49
C PHE A 46 -3.77 -0.46 -6.76
N ALA A 47 -3.37 -1.01 -5.61
CA ALA A 47 -2.24 -0.52 -4.85
C ALA A 47 -0.94 -0.53 -5.67
N TYR A 48 -0.68 -1.59 -6.42
CA TYR A 48 0.54 -1.74 -7.22
C TYR A 48 0.60 -0.81 -8.44
N HIS A 49 -0.49 -0.71 -9.20
CA HIS A 49 -0.53 0.06 -10.44
C HIS A 49 -0.66 1.55 -10.20
N SER A 50 -1.36 1.97 -9.13
CA SER A 50 -1.51 3.39 -8.84
C SER A 50 -0.19 4.09 -8.51
N ILE A 51 0.85 3.37 -8.05
CA ILE A 51 2.21 3.90 -7.86
C ILE A 51 2.80 4.48 -9.16
N GLU A 52 2.39 3.97 -10.34
CA GLU A 52 2.92 4.42 -11.64
C GLU A 52 2.58 5.88 -11.96
N GLU A 53 1.57 6.44 -11.31
CA GLU A 53 1.20 7.85 -11.42
C GLU A 53 2.09 8.77 -10.54
N TYR A 54 2.99 8.19 -9.73
CA TYR A 54 3.84 8.88 -8.75
C TYR A 54 5.33 8.54 -8.99
N PRO A 55 5.99 9.22 -9.95
CA PRO A 55 7.29 8.82 -10.46
C PRO A 55 8.42 8.88 -9.42
N ASN A 56 8.42 9.85 -8.50
CA ASN A 56 9.45 9.94 -7.46
C ASN A 56 9.27 8.81 -6.43
N LEU A 57 8.03 8.51 -6.04
CA LEU A 57 7.75 7.37 -5.18
C LEU A 57 8.19 6.06 -5.87
N LEU A 58 7.82 5.88 -7.13
CA LEU A 58 8.22 4.72 -7.92
C LEU A 58 9.75 4.58 -7.98
N ASP A 59 10.48 5.67 -8.23
CA ASP A 59 11.94 5.66 -8.27
C ASP A 59 12.56 5.30 -6.92
N LYS A 60 12.03 5.83 -5.80
CA LYS A 60 12.46 5.46 -4.43
C LYS A 60 12.28 3.96 -4.19
N LEU A 61 11.12 3.42 -4.55
CA LEU A 61 10.77 2.01 -4.34
C LEU A 61 11.59 1.08 -5.22
N ASN A 62 11.81 1.45 -6.48
CA ASN A 62 12.64 0.68 -7.41
C ASN A 62 14.11 0.67 -6.97
N TYR A 63 14.63 1.81 -6.51
CA TYR A 63 16.00 1.89 -5.98
C TYR A 63 16.19 1.02 -4.74
N ALA A 64 15.17 0.95 -3.87
CA ALA A 64 15.19 0.10 -2.68
C ALA A 64 14.80 -1.36 -2.95
N GLU A 65 14.50 -1.74 -4.20
CA GLU A 65 13.97 -3.06 -4.58
C GLU A 65 12.75 -3.48 -3.74
N SER A 66 11.94 -2.49 -3.33
CA SER A 66 10.89 -2.66 -2.31
C SER A 66 9.47 -2.37 -2.83
N ARG A 67 9.28 -2.24 -4.15
CA ARG A 67 7.98 -1.92 -4.77
C ARG A 67 6.92 -2.96 -4.40
N ASP A 68 7.25 -4.23 -4.52
CA ASP A 68 6.28 -5.33 -4.31
C ASP A 68 5.84 -5.37 -2.85
N GLU A 69 6.79 -5.35 -1.92
CA GLU A 69 6.50 -5.35 -0.49
C GLU A 69 5.73 -4.10 -0.05
N PHE A 70 6.09 -2.92 -0.55
CA PHE A 70 5.33 -1.69 -0.31
C PHE A 70 3.89 -1.77 -0.84
N SER A 71 3.69 -2.39 -2.01
CA SER A 71 2.35 -2.56 -2.60
C SER A 71 1.49 -3.52 -1.77
N ILE A 72 2.10 -4.53 -1.15
CA ILE A 72 1.42 -5.42 -0.21
C ILE A 72 1.06 -4.65 1.07
N ASN A 73 1.95 -3.83 1.61
CA ASN A 73 1.62 -2.97 2.76
C ASN A 73 0.46 -2.01 2.44
N ALA A 74 0.44 -1.43 1.23
CA ALA A 74 -0.67 -0.63 0.74
C ALA A 74 -1.98 -1.42 0.58
N TYR A 75 -1.91 -2.68 0.18
CA TYR A 75 -3.08 -3.56 0.21
C TYR A 75 -3.60 -3.77 1.63
N TYR A 76 -2.73 -4.02 2.61
CA TYR A 76 -3.14 -4.15 4.02
C TYR A 76 -3.70 -2.84 4.59
N TYR A 77 -3.16 -1.69 4.19
CA TYR A 77 -3.74 -0.37 4.47
C TYR A 77 -5.16 -0.26 3.92
N LEU A 78 -5.39 -0.63 2.67
CA LEU A 78 -6.73 -0.57 2.06
C LEU A 78 -7.73 -1.44 2.79
N LEU A 79 -7.34 -2.65 3.21
CA LEU A 79 -8.22 -3.52 3.99
C LEU A 79 -8.58 -2.88 5.34
N GLU A 80 -7.58 -2.34 6.03
CA GLU A 80 -7.77 -1.70 7.33
C GLU A 80 -8.66 -0.47 7.24
N GLN A 81 -8.36 0.44 6.31
CA GLN A 81 -9.11 1.68 6.16
C GLN A 81 -10.57 1.41 5.74
N GLN A 82 -10.81 0.37 4.94
CA GLN A 82 -12.17 -0.10 4.62
C GLN A 82 -12.92 -0.62 5.84
N ASP A 83 -12.26 -1.46 6.65
CA ASP A 83 -12.83 -2.02 7.87
C ASP A 83 -13.17 -0.90 8.88
N GLU A 84 -12.33 0.13 8.99
CA GLU A 84 -12.57 1.30 9.83
C GLU A 84 -13.80 2.10 9.36
N TYR A 85 -13.86 2.46 8.07
CA TYR A 85 -14.98 3.22 7.53
C TYR A 85 -16.30 2.46 7.63
N TRP A 86 -16.29 1.17 7.35
CA TRP A 86 -17.47 0.33 7.51
C TRP A 86 -17.89 0.24 8.98
N SER A 87 -16.96 0.02 9.91
CA SER A 87 -17.26 -0.01 11.35
C SER A 87 -17.84 1.32 11.86
N ALA A 88 -17.50 2.44 11.21
CA ALA A 88 -18.07 3.76 11.48
C ALA A 88 -19.47 3.99 10.85
N GLY A 89 -20.01 3.00 10.13
CA GLY A 89 -21.36 3.04 9.55
C GLY A 89 -21.43 3.49 8.08
N THR A 90 -20.29 3.55 7.39
CA THR A 90 -20.24 3.88 5.95
C THR A 90 -20.63 2.66 5.12
N ASP A 91 -21.31 2.88 3.99
CA ASP A 91 -21.65 1.82 3.03
C ASP A 91 -20.36 1.15 2.49
N PRO A 92 -20.31 -0.18 2.31
CA PRO A 92 -19.09 -0.87 1.88
C PRO A 92 -18.47 -0.36 0.58
N VAL A 93 -19.29 0.04 -0.41
CA VAL A 93 -18.78 0.58 -1.68
C VAL A 93 -18.09 1.93 -1.43
N ILE A 94 -18.73 2.79 -0.65
CA ILE A 94 -18.20 4.10 -0.29
C ILE A 94 -16.94 3.96 0.57
N SER A 95 -16.90 3.03 1.53
CA SER A 95 -15.69 2.73 2.33
C SER A 95 -14.50 2.36 1.46
N SER A 96 -14.72 1.57 0.40
CA SER A 96 -13.67 1.20 -0.57
C SER A 96 -13.18 2.40 -1.38
N GLU A 97 -14.08 3.26 -1.84
CA GLU A 97 -13.71 4.49 -2.56
C GLU A 97 -12.92 5.47 -1.69
N LEU A 98 -13.34 5.66 -0.44
CA LEU A 98 -12.64 6.52 0.51
C LEU A 98 -11.24 5.99 0.82
N ALA A 99 -11.11 4.70 1.12
CA ALA A 99 -9.81 4.08 1.39
C ALA A 99 -8.84 4.22 0.21
N ARG A 100 -9.32 4.03 -1.02
CA ARG A 100 -8.50 4.23 -2.24
C ARG A 100 -8.06 5.68 -2.38
N ARG A 101 -8.97 6.63 -2.17
CA ARG A 101 -8.64 8.06 -2.25
C ARG A 101 -7.57 8.42 -1.22
N ASP A 102 -7.70 7.94 0.00
CA ASP A 102 -6.75 8.23 1.07
C ASP A 102 -5.37 7.63 0.78
N LEU A 103 -5.31 6.42 0.23
CA LEU A 103 -4.05 5.83 -0.24
C LEU A 103 -3.37 6.68 -1.32
N LEU A 104 -4.14 7.21 -2.29
CA LEU A 104 -3.60 8.08 -3.34
C LEU A 104 -3.04 9.41 -2.79
N GLU A 105 -3.66 9.96 -1.75
CA GLU A 105 -3.12 11.15 -1.07
C GLU A 105 -1.82 10.82 -0.31
N ILE A 106 -1.70 9.62 0.27
CA ILE A 106 -0.45 9.15 0.88
C ILE A 106 0.65 9.01 -0.18
N TYR A 107 0.35 8.38 -1.31
CA TYR A 107 1.31 8.24 -2.42
C TYR A 107 1.79 9.59 -2.93
N LYS A 108 0.87 10.53 -3.09
CA LYS A 108 1.18 11.91 -3.45
C LYS A 108 2.12 12.55 -2.43
N SER A 109 1.86 12.38 -1.13
CA SER A 109 2.74 12.89 -0.08
C SER A 109 4.16 12.32 -0.19
N TYR A 110 4.30 11.02 -0.43
CA TYR A 110 5.62 10.40 -0.59
C TYR A 110 6.33 10.80 -1.90
N ASP A 111 5.57 11.11 -2.95
CA ASP A 111 6.09 11.59 -4.22
C ASP A 111 6.64 13.02 -4.12
N GLU A 112 5.95 13.88 -3.36
CA GLU A 112 6.32 15.28 -3.14
C GLU A 112 7.54 15.44 -2.20
N GLU A 113 7.86 14.42 -1.41
CA GLU A 113 9.06 14.45 -0.56
C GLU A 113 10.35 14.42 -1.41
N PRO A 114 11.21 15.45 -1.32
CA PRO A 114 12.37 15.55 -2.18
C PRO A 114 13.34 14.39 -1.96
N LEU A 115 13.86 13.83 -3.06
CA LEU A 115 15.02 12.96 -3.06
C LEU A 115 16.23 13.76 -2.57
N ILE A 116 16.57 13.65 -1.28
CA ILE A 116 17.77 14.34 -0.76
C ILE A 116 19.00 13.63 -1.38
N PRO A 117 19.83 14.38 -2.16
CA PRO A 117 20.99 13.82 -2.85
C PRO A 117 21.97 13.15 -1.89
#